data_AF-A8GD92-F1
#
_entry.id   AF-A8GD92-F1
#
_cell.length_a   1.000
_cell.length_b   1.000
_cell.length_c   1.000
_cell.angle_alpha   90.00
_cell.angle_beta   90.00
_cell.angle_gamma   90.00
#
_symmetry.space_group_name_H-M   'P 1'
#
loop_
_entity.id
_entity.type
_entity.pdbx_description
1 polymer ?
#
loop_
_entity_poly.entity_id
_entity_poly.type
_entity_poly.pdbx_seq_one_letter_code
_entity_poly.pdbx_strand_id
1 'polypeptide(L)'
;MSEIKLSDQLGAMAIIDSLYAQRIALDEHLDLPKLRQKITQRIRDYYQSSGTDIDDKLIEQGVKNWFSQRLRYQTNKMSLSQRAAAFLYMTSKQWLTGLAIILVALALAWKLSLYIGQHQLAALEKNIATQTSQSDQMAAQAQTLSDQLSKMKHEPFIYAKVPADQIITQAENLLSNFQSRQAAPLVSAENTPQRLDILTAVNQQNQALLTQVRTLMLRWPLLQKWDSTLGNMDKDPQLQTYLKWAPDLTGKLAEATSALSNNAADTQIKIEAAFKAYDRERMRDGLYFTMDQRTQKLRNLKLSRQDRVKVDNDISYARNLIARADLNDRVIPPLWLEALTGLDYTYDLIMQPLTLIIVDRVGEKSGVERTYDNSGGKSWYLIVETQTPSHTPFPISVKDSETGRKTRTSQFGIRVSQKEYKKLKKDKLDDGHIDHALVGKKPAGQLGFTYTRPVQDGVITEW
;
A
#
# COMPACT_ATOMS: atom_id res chain seq x y z
N MET A 1 146.67 -54.66 42.42
CA MET A 1 146.33 -53.53 41.53
C MET A 1 145.68 -54.11 40.29
N SER A 2 144.39 -53.98 39.99
CA SER A 2 143.23 -53.34 40.63
C SER A 2 142.02 -54.13 40.11
N GLU A 3 141.39 -54.94 40.98
CA GLU A 3 140.20 -55.71 40.61
C GLU A 3 139.00 -54.75 40.46
N ILE A 4 138.48 -54.63 39.24
CA ILE A 4 137.28 -53.86 38.93
C ILE A 4 136.07 -54.63 39.45
N LYS A 5 135.21 -53.96 40.24
CA LYS A 5 134.02 -54.56 40.83
C LYS A 5 132.97 -54.86 39.76
N LEU A 6 132.38 -56.06 39.80
CA LEU A 6 131.30 -56.51 38.90
C LEU A 6 130.11 -55.53 38.84
N SER A 7 129.85 -54.80 39.94
CA SER A 7 128.82 -53.76 40.02
C SER A 7 129.07 -52.60 39.05
N ASP A 8 130.34 -52.19 38.90
CA ASP A 8 130.72 -51.08 38.03
C ASP A 8 130.65 -51.52 36.55
N GLN A 9 130.93 -52.80 36.30
CA GLN A 9 130.76 -53.42 34.99
C GLN A 9 129.29 -53.52 34.57
N LEU A 10 128.41 -53.96 35.47
CA LEU A 10 126.96 -54.03 35.24
C LEU A 10 126.34 -52.63 35.10
N GLY A 11 126.80 -51.65 35.88
CA GLY A 11 126.38 -50.25 35.77
C GLY A 11 126.79 -49.63 34.43
N ALA A 12 128.02 -49.84 33.98
CA ALA A 12 128.48 -49.38 32.68
C ALA A 12 127.72 -50.06 31.53
N MET A 13 127.43 -51.36 31.65
CA MET A 13 126.70 -52.11 30.62
C MET A 13 125.23 -51.65 30.50
N ALA A 14 124.55 -51.36 31.61
CA ALA A 14 123.19 -50.81 31.59
C ALA A 14 123.11 -49.42 30.95
N ILE A 15 124.13 -48.58 31.17
CA ILE A 15 124.22 -47.26 30.51
C ILE A 15 124.44 -47.44 29.01
N ILE A 16 125.33 -48.35 28.60
CA ILE A 16 125.57 -48.65 27.18
C ILE A 16 124.30 -49.18 26.50
N ASP A 17 123.55 -50.07 27.16
CA ASP A 17 122.28 -50.58 26.64
C ASP A 17 121.24 -49.47 26.50
N SER A 18 121.17 -48.54 27.47
CA SER A 18 120.27 -47.38 27.38
C SER A 18 120.65 -46.44 26.22
N LEU A 19 121.94 -46.23 25.99
CA LEU A 19 122.46 -45.42 24.89
C LEU A 19 122.24 -46.11 23.53
N TYR A 20 122.35 -47.44 23.49
CA TYR A 20 122.05 -48.24 22.30
C TYR A 20 120.56 -48.19 21.97
N ALA A 21 119.67 -48.31 22.96
CA ALA A 21 118.24 -48.18 22.80
C ALA A 21 117.84 -46.75 22.35
N GLN A 22 118.46 -45.71 22.91
CA GLN A 22 118.26 -44.33 22.46
C GLN A 22 118.75 -44.12 21.02
N ARG A 23 119.89 -44.72 20.65
CA ARG A 23 120.40 -44.66 19.27
C ARG A 23 119.47 -45.35 18.28
N ILE A 24 118.84 -46.45 18.66
CA ILE A 24 117.81 -47.12 17.83
C ILE A 24 116.60 -46.21 17.63
N ALA A 25 116.08 -45.60 18.70
CA ALA A 25 114.93 -44.67 18.61
C ALA A 25 115.27 -43.37 17.84
N LEU A 26 116.53 -42.92 17.91
CA LEU A 26 117.03 -41.76 17.18
C LEU A 26 117.21 -42.06 15.68
N ASP A 27 117.77 -43.23 15.34
CA ASP A 27 117.90 -43.71 13.95
C ASP A 27 116.53 -44.00 13.30
N GLU A 28 115.51 -44.35 14.10
CA GLU A 28 114.13 -44.56 13.62
C GLU A 28 113.45 -43.25 13.18
N HIS A 29 113.92 -42.09 13.66
CA HIS A 29 113.25 -40.81 13.45
C HIS A 29 114.07 -39.74 12.72
N LEU A 30 115.38 -39.91 12.48
CA LEU A 30 116.23 -38.89 11.84
C LEU A 30 116.54 -39.09 10.34
N ASP A 31 116.34 -40.27 9.74
CA ASP A 31 116.65 -40.52 8.32
C ASP A 31 115.53 -41.32 7.59
N LEU A 32 114.44 -40.63 7.24
CA LEU A 32 113.31 -41.20 6.49
C LEU A 32 113.69 -41.96 5.20
N PRO A 33 114.67 -41.53 4.38
CA PRO A 33 115.08 -42.27 3.20
C PRO A 33 115.72 -43.64 3.52
N LYS A 34 116.53 -43.72 4.58
CA LYS A 34 117.16 -44.97 5.02
C LYS A 34 116.15 -45.93 5.63
N LEU A 35 115.20 -45.40 6.42
CA LEU A 35 114.12 -46.21 6.99
C LEU A 35 113.24 -46.81 5.88
N ARG A 36 112.90 -46.02 4.85
CA ARG A 36 112.15 -46.50 3.70
C ARG A 36 112.89 -47.63 2.98
N GLN A 37 114.20 -47.49 2.76
CA GLN A 37 115.02 -48.55 2.17
C GLN A 37 115.06 -49.80 3.04
N LYS A 38 115.22 -49.66 4.37
CA LYS A 38 115.27 -50.79 5.31
C LYS A 38 113.94 -51.54 5.38
N ILE A 39 112.81 -50.81 5.32
CA ILE A 39 111.47 -51.40 5.26
C ILE A 39 111.23 -52.06 3.91
N THR A 40 111.60 -51.42 2.79
CA THR A 40 111.52 -52.02 1.45
C THR A 40 112.33 -53.32 1.39
N GLN A 41 113.56 -53.32 1.91
CA GLN A 41 114.43 -54.49 1.94
C GLN A 41 113.83 -55.61 2.80
N ARG A 42 113.34 -55.30 4.01
CA ARG A 42 112.73 -56.29 4.90
C ARG A 42 111.43 -56.89 4.34
N ILE A 43 110.64 -56.08 3.63
CA ILE A 43 109.43 -56.55 2.93
C ILE A 43 109.84 -57.43 1.74
N ARG A 44 110.89 -57.07 1.00
CA ARG A 44 111.46 -57.90 -0.06
C ARG A 44 111.91 -59.26 0.48
N ASP A 45 112.69 -59.29 1.55
CA ASP A 45 113.16 -60.52 2.19
C ASP A 45 112.00 -61.38 2.72
N TYR A 46 110.94 -60.74 3.25
CA TYR A 46 109.74 -61.43 3.71
C TYR A 46 108.98 -62.14 2.58
N TYR A 47 108.80 -61.48 1.43
CA TYR A 47 108.11 -62.10 0.29
C TYR A 47 108.95 -63.18 -0.40
N GLN A 48 110.28 -62.99 -0.46
CA GLN A 48 111.23 -64.00 -0.93
C GLN A 48 111.23 -65.26 -0.06
N SER A 49 111.17 -65.11 1.28
CA SER A 49 111.05 -66.25 2.20
C SER A 49 109.66 -66.89 2.20
N SER A 50 108.62 -66.16 1.82
CA SER A 50 107.24 -66.64 1.72
C SER A 50 106.90 -67.27 0.35
N GLY A 51 107.90 -67.49 -0.51
CA GLY A 51 107.74 -68.20 -1.79
C GLY A 51 106.93 -67.46 -2.85
N THR A 52 106.74 -66.15 -2.74
CA THR A 52 105.98 -65.33 -3.70
C THR A 52 106.90 -64.28 -4.33
N ASP A 53 107.08 -64.34 -5.65
CA ASP A 53 107.90 -63.37 -6.39
C ASP A 53 107.05 -62.13 -6.70
N ILE A 54 107.37 -61.00 -6.06
CA ILE A 54 106.68 -59.72 -6.23
C ILE A 54 107.66 -58.73 -6.85
N ASP A 55 107.22 -58.04 -7.91
CA ASP A 55 108.03 -57.00 -8.56
C ASP A 55 108.47 -55.92 -7.56
N ASP A 56 109.76 -55.62 -7.57
CA ASP A 56 110.42 -54.73 -6.64
C ASP A 56 109.80 -53.31 -6.68
N LYS A 57 109.33 -52.90 -7.86
CA LYS A 57 108.64 -51.62 -8.04
C LYS A 57 107.34 -51.55 -7.24
N LEU A 58 106.62 -52.65 -7.12
CA LEU A 58 105.31 -52.72 -6.45
C LEU A 58 105.48 -52.62 -4.92
N ILE A 59 106.54 -53.22 -4.39
CA ILE A 59 106.94 -53.08 -2.98
C ILE A 59 107.29 -51.63 -2.66
N GLU A 60 108.10 -50.99 -3.51
CA GLU A 60 108.53 -49.61 -3.30
C GLU A 60 107.36 -48.61 -3.32
N GLN A 61 106.37 -48.87 -4.19
CA GLN A 61 105.16 -48.07 -4.35
C GLN A 61 104.19 -48.24 -3.17
N GLY A 62 104.05 -49.47 -2.67
CA GLY A 62 103.25 -49.78 -1.48
C GLY A 62 103.77 -49.08 -0.21
N VAL A 63 105.08 -49.18 0.04
CA VAL A 63 105.73 -48.51 1.19
C VAL A 63 105.56 -46.99 1.08
N LYS A 64 105.74 -46.41 -0.12
CA LYS A 64 105.55 -44.97 -0.33
C LYS A 64 104.14 -44.49 0.04
N ASN A 65 103.13 -45.25 -0.36
CA ASN A 65 101.74 -44.87 -0.16
C ASN A 65 101.33 -44.94 1.32
N TRP A 66 101.78 -45.97 2.04
CA TRP A 66 101.55 -46.11 3.48
C TRP A 66 102.08 -44.91 4.28
N PHE A 67 103.30 -44.45 3.98
CA PHE A 67 103.87 -43.26 4.62
C PHE A 67 103.07 -41.97 4.33
N SER A 68 102.41 -41.87 3.17
CA SER A 68 101.65 -40.67 2.78
C SER A 68 100.32 -40.49 3.52
N GLN A 69 99.72 -41.59 3.99
CA GLN A 69 98.38 -41.59 4.62
C GLN A 69 98.41 -41.53 6.15
N ARG A 70 99.56 -41.82 6.79
CA ARG A 70 99.71 -41.98 8.25
C ARG A 70 99.41 -40.71 9.09
N LEU A 71 99.40 -39.51 8.49
CA LEU A 71 99.31 -38.23 9.23
C LEU A 71 98.10 -37.35 8.85
N ARG A 72 97.05 -37.90 8.23
CA ARG A 72 95.85 -37.11 7.90
C ARG A 72 94.71 -37.37 8.89
N TYR A 73 94.22 -36.30 9.53
CA TYR A 73 93.05 -36.32 10.41
C TYR A 73 91.75 -36.25 9.60
N GLN A 74 90.76 -37.09 9.92
CA GLN A 74 89.43 -37.09 9.31
C GLN A 74 88.37 -36.68 10.33
N THR A 75 87.60 -35.61 10.07
CA THR A 75 86.51 -35.15 10.96
C THR A 75 85.17 -35.81 10.62
N ASN A 76 84.42 -36.22 11.64
CA ASN A 76 83.05 -36.71 11.49
C ASN A 76 82.07 -35.51 11.46
N LYS A 77 81.15 -35.43 10.49
CA LYS A 77 80.28 -34.25 10.28
C LYS A 77 79.07 -34.27 11.23
N MET A 78 78.86 -33.20 12.00
CA MET A 78 77.69 -33.01 12.88
C MET A 78 76.37 -32.81 12.10
N SER A 79 75.26 -33.32 12.65
CA SER A 79 73.90 -33.15 12.09
C SER A 79 73.29 -31.77 12.41
N LEU A 80 72.25 -31.37 11.65
CA LEU A 80 71.59 -30.05 11.79
C LEU A 80 70.95 -29.83 13.17
N SER A 81 70.38 -30.86 13.78
CA SER A 81 69.79 -30.79 15.13
C SER A 81 70.87 -30.62 16.22
N GLN A 82 72.02 -31.28 16.05
CA GLN A 82 73.18 -31.12 16.96
C GLN A 82 73.81 -29.73 16.86
N ARG A 83 73.87 -29.16 15.65
CA ARG A 83 74.31 -27.77 15.45
C ARG A 83 73.35 -26.77 16.10
N ALA A 84 72.04 -26.98 15.94
CA ALA A 84 71.04 -26.12 16.55
C ALA A 84 71.09 -26.19 18.09
N ALA A 85 71.19 -27.39 18.67
CA ALA A 85 71.29 -27.59 20.11
C ALA A 85 72.58 -26.98 20.70
N ALA A 86 73.72 -27.17 20.03
CA ALA A 86 74.99 -26.57 20.45
C ALA A 86 74.95 -25.03 20.39
N PHE A 87 74.31 -24.47 19.36
CA PHE A 87 74.11 -23.03 19.25
C PHE A 87 73.24 -22.50 20.39
N LEU A 88 72.12 -23.19 20.70
CA LEU A 88 71.16 -22.80 21.73
C LEU A 88 71.78 -22.87 23.15
N TYR A 89 72.67 -23.83 23.41
CA TYR A 89 73.39 -23.96 24.68
C TYR A 89 74.48 -22.89 24.88
N MET A 90 75.06 -22.39 23.80
CA MET A 90 76.21 -21.45 23.83
C MET A 90 75.79 -19.98 23.75
N THR A 91 74.51 -19.69 23.48
CA THR A 91 73.96 -18.33 23.34
C THR A 91 73.55 -17.67 24.67
N SER A 92 73.66 -16.33 24.76
CA SER A 92 73.40 -15.56 25.99
C SER A 92 71.91 -15.49 26.35
N LYS A 93 71.60 -15.32 27.66
CA LYS A 93 70.22 -15.25 28.18
C LYS A 93 69.35 -14.17 27.50
N GLN A 94 69.94 -13.06 27.05
CA GLN A 94 69.20 -11.94 26.42
C GLN A 94 68.70 -12.27 25.00
N TRP A 95 69.43 -13.09 24.23
CA TRP A 95 68.98 -13.52 22.90
C TRP A 95 67.87 -14.57 22.98
N LEU A 96 67.95 -15.48 23.95
CA LEU A 96 66.88 -16.45 24.23
C LEU A 96 65.57 -15.75 24.64
N THR A 97 65.64 -14.67 25.42
CA THR A 97 64.44 -13.87 25.74
C THR A 97 63.83 -13.20 24.51
N GLY A 98 64.66 -12.69 23.59
CA GLY A 98 64.17 -12.12 22.31
C GLY A 98 63.48 -13.16 21.43
N LEU A 99 64.07 -14.36 21.31
CA LEU A 99 63.50 -15.45 20.51
C LEU A 99 62.19 -15.99 21.12
N ALA A 100 62.12 -16.08 22.45
CA ALA A 100 60.88 -16.44 23.16
C ALA A 100 59.76 -15.42 22.91
N ILE A 101 60.06 -14.11 22.94
CA ILE A 101 59.07 -13.06 22.63
C ILE A 101 58.56 -13.18 21.19
N ILE A 102 59.44 -13.48 20.22
CA ILE A 102 59.05 -13.68 18.82
C ILE A 102 58.14 -14.91 18.66
N LEU A 103 58.46 -16.03 19.31
CA LEU A 103 57.63 -17.23 19.28
C LEU A 103 56.25 -17.00 19.92
N VAL A 104 56.21 -16.26 21.03
CA VAL A 104 54.95 -15.86 21.66
C VAL A 104 54.15 -14.94 20.75
N ALA A 105 54.79 -13.95 20.10
CA ALA A 105 54.14 -13.07 19.14
C ALA A 105 53.59 -13.83 17.92
N LEU A 106 54.33 -14.81 17.39
CA LEU A 106 53.87 -15.70 16.32
C LEU A 106 52.70 -16.59 16.76
N ALA A 107 52.77 -17.16 17.97
CA ALA A 107 51.70 -17.97 18.51
C ALA A 107 50.43 -17.13 18.75
N LEU A 108 50.58 -15.90 19.24
CA LEU A 108 49.49 -14.94 19.40
C LEU A 108 48.91 -14.50 18.06
N ALA A 109 49.76 -14.20 17.06
CA ALA A 109 49.30 -13.87 15.71
C ALA A 109 48.57 -15.05 15.05
N TRP A 110 49.05 -16.27 15.24
CA TRP A 110 48.39 -17.49 14.74
C TRP A 110 47.05 -17.74 15.46
N LYS A 111 47.00 -17.62 16.79
CA LYS A 111 45.76 -17.66 17.57
C LYS A 111 44.77 -16.57 17.14
N LEU A 112 45.23 -15.36 16.92
CA LEU A 112 44.40 -14.23 16.48
C LEU A 112 43.85 -14.48 15.07
N SER A 113 44.68 -14.99 14.15
CA SER A 113 44.24 -15.37 12.80
C SER A 113 43.18 -16.48 12.82
N LEU A 114 43.38 -17.53 13.64
CA LEU A 114 42.38 -18.58 13.85
C LEU A 114 41.09 -18.04 14.48
N TYR A 115 41.19 -17.17 15.48
CA TYR A 115 40.05 -16.53 16.13
C TYR A 115 39.25 -15.65 15.14
N ILE A 116 39.92 -14.80 14.37
CA ILE A 116 39.29 -13.96 13.33
C ILE A 116 38.60 -14.84 12.29
N GLY A 117 39.25 -15.92 11.82
CA GLY A 117 38.66 -16.85 10.86
C GLY A 117 37.39 -17.53 11.38
N GLN A 118 37.40 -18.03 12.62
CA GLN A 118 36.22 -18.65 13.24
C GLN A 118 35.06 -17.66 13.42
N HIS A 119 35.34 -16.44 13.87
CA HIS A 119 34.30 -15.42 14.04
C HIS A 119 33.72 -14.93 12.71
N GLN A 120 34.54 -14.83 11.65
CA GLN A 120 34.07 -14.51 10.31
C GLN A 120 33.16 -15.60 9.75
N LEU A 121 33.50 -16.89 9.94
CA LEU A 121 32.66 -18.02 9.52
C LEU A 121 31.32 -18.04 10.27
N ALA A 122 31.34 -17.86 11.59
CA ALA A 122 30.11 -17.84 12.40
C ALA A 122 29.19 -16.66 12.03
N ALA A 123 29.76 -15.48 11.73
CA ALA A 123 28.99 -14.34 11.23
C ALA A 123 28.38 -14.61 9.84
N LEU A 124 29.13 -15.28 8.96
CA LEU A 124 28.69 -15.64 7.61
C LEU A 124 27.57 -16.69 7.64
N GLU A 125 27.69 -17.71 8.50
CA GLU A 125 26.64 -18.71 8.75
C GLU A 125 25.36 -18.06 9.28
N LYS A 126 25.47 -17.12 10.24
CA LYS A 126 24.33 -16.37 10.74
C LYS A 126 23.65 -15.55 9.64
N ASN A 127 24.41 -14.87 8.78
CA ASN A 127 23.87 -14.10 7.67
C ASN A 127 23.19 -15.01 6.64
N ILE A 128 23.78 -16.16 6.32
CA ILE A 128 23.16 -17.16 5.44
C ILE A 128 21.89 -17.73 6.06
N ALA A 129 21.88 -18.06 7.35
CA ALA A 129 20.68 -18.52 8.06
C ALA A 129 19.58 -17.46 8.03
N THR A 130 19.94 -16.18 8.19
CA THR A 130 19.01 -15.05 8.07
C THR A 130 18.42 -14.96 6.66
N GLN A 131 19.27 -15.03 5.62
CA GLN A 131 18.82 -15.01 4.22
C GLN A 131 17.98 -16.25 3.86
N THR A 132 18.32 -17.42 4.42
CA THR A 132 17.53 -18.65 4.23
C THR A 132 16.16 -18.50 4.87
N SER A 133 16.10 -18.01 6.12
CA SER A 133 14.83 -17.75 6.80
C SER A 133 13.98 -16.71 6.08
N GLN A 134 14.59 -15.66 5.53
CA GLN A 134 13.89 -14.69 4.68
C GLN A 134 13.30 -15.36 3.42
N SER A 135 14.03 -16.30 2.82
CA SER A 135 13.55 -17.09 1.69
C SER A 135 12.33 -17.93 2.07
N ASP A 136 12.38 -18.62 3.22
CA ASP A 136 11.25 -19.41 3.74
C ASP A 136 10.02 -18.54 4.02
N GLN A 137 10.22 -17.36 4.62
CA GLN A 137 9.15 -16.38 4.84
C GLN A 137 8.53 -15.90 3.52
N MET A 138 9.36 -15.63 2.51
CA MET A 138 8.87 -15.25 1.19
C MET A 138 8.12 -16.40 0.50
N ALA A 139 8.54 -17.65 0.68
CA ALA A 139 7.81 -18.81 0.18
C ALA A 139 6.43 -18.93 0.83
N ALA A 140 6.34 -18.74 2.15
CA ALA A 140 5.06 -18.71 2.87
C ALA A 140 4.16 -17.54 2.41
N GLN A 141 4.75 -16.36 2.15
CA GLN A 141 4.02 -15.22 1.58
C GLN A 141 3.52 -15.51 0.16
N ALA A 142 4.35 -16.11 -0.69
CA ALA A 142 3.98 -16.51 -2.04
C ALA A 142 2.82 -17.51 -2.03
N GLN A 143 2.86 -18.49 -1.12
CA GLN A 143 1.78 -19.45 -0.95
C GLN A 143 0.47 -18.74 -0.53
N THR A 144 0.54 -17.82 0.42
CA THR A 144 -0.62 -17.05 0.87
C THR A 144 -1.24 -16.25 -0.28
N LEU A 145 -0.40 -15.59 -1.09
CA LEU A 145 -0.85 -14.84 -2.27
C LEU A 145 -1.46 -15.75 -3.34
N SER A 146 -0.88 -16.93 -3.56
CA SER A 146 -1.43 -17.96 -4.45
C SER A 146 -2.81 -18.43 -3.98
N ASP A 147 -2.97 -18.72 -2.68
CA ASP A 147 -4.24 -19.12 -2.10
C ASP A 147 -5.30 -18.02 -2.23
N GLN A 148 -4.92 -16.76 -2.00
CA GLN A 148 -5.81 -15.60 -2.21
C GLN A 148 -6.21 -15.47 -3.68
N LEU A 149 -5.28 -15.65 -4.62
CA LEU A 149 -5.54 -15.60 -6.05
C LEU A 149 -6.51 -16.71 -6.50
N SER A 150 -6.37 -17.90 -5.93
CA SER A 150 -7.29 -19.02 -6.18
C SER A 150 -8.73 -18.69 -5.78
N LYS A 151 -8.93 -17.96 -4.67
CA LYS A 151 -10.25 -17.50 -4.23
C LYS A 151 -10.82 -16.44 -5.17
N MET A 152 -10.01 -15.45 -5.53
CA MET A 152 -10.35 -14.38 -6.47
C MET A 152 -10.84 -14.92 -7.82
N LYS A 153 -10.23 -15.98 -8.34
CA LYS A 153 -10.60 -16.62 -9.62
C LYS A 153 -12.05 -17.11 -9.69
N HIS A 154 -12.66 -17.41 -8.54
CA HIS A 154 -14.04 -17.90 -8.48
C HIS A 154 -15.08 -16.78 -8.35
N GLU A 155 -14.65 -15.53 -8.19
CA GLU A 155 -15.58 -14.41 -8.07
C GLU A 155 -16.06 -13.93 -9.44
N PRO A 156 -17.38 -13.80 -9.66
CA PRO A 156 -17.92 -13.38 -10.94
C PRO A 156 -17.78 -11.86 -11.14
N PHE A 157 -17.24 -11.44 -12.28
CA PHE A 157 -17.32 -10.08 -12.79
C PHE A 157 -18.20 -10.02 -14.04
N ILE A 158 -19.03 -8.98 -14.13
CA ILE A 158 -19.91 -8.76 -15.29
C ILE A 158 -19.21 -7.90 -16.33
N TYR A 159 -18.70 -6.74 -15.91
CA TYR A 159 -18.09 -5.70 -16.73
C TYR A 159 -16.57 -5.69 -16.65
N ALA A 160 -16.00 -6.03 -15.50
CA ALA A 160 -14.56 -6.03 -15.24
C ALA A 160 -13.88 -7.39 -15.48
N LYS A 161 -14.50 -8.28 -16.26
CA LYS A 161 -13.96 -9.64 -16.50
C LYS A 161 -12.56 -9.61 -17.11
N VAL A 162 -12.37 -8.83 -18.18
CA VAL A 162 -11.08 -8.72 -18.88
C VAL A 162 -9.96 -8.18 -17.97
N PRO A 163 -10.10 -7.03 -17.27
CA PRO A 163 -9.06 -6.57 -16.36
C PRO A 163 -8.83 -7.51 -15.17
N ALA A 164 -9.87 -8.20 -14.68
CA ALA A 164 -9.73 -9.20 -13.61
C ALA A 164 -8.88 -10.39 -14.08
N ASP A 165 -9.16 -10.94 -15.27
CA ASP A 165 -8.39 -12.03 -15.88
C ASP A 165 -6.93 -11.62 -16.14
N GLN A 166 -6.70 -10.36 -16.54
CA GLN A 166 -5.35 -9.80 -16.71
C GLN A 166 -4.58 -9.75 -15.38
N ILE A 167 -5.22 -9.30 -14.30
CA ILE A 167 -4.60 -9.28 -12.95
C ILE A 167 -4.24 -10.70 -12.52
N ILE A 168 -5.16 -11.66 -12.70
CA ILE A 168 -4.93 -13.06 -12.35
C ILE A 168 -3.74 -13.62 -13.13
N THR A 169 -3.75 -13.47 -14.46
CA THR A 169 -2.69 -14.00 -15.33
C THR A 169 -1.33 -13.38 -15.02
N GLN A 170 -1.27 -12.06 -14.80
CA GLN A 170 -0.02 -11.38 -14.44
C GLN A 170 0.50 -11.83 -13.07
N ALA A 171 -0.38 -11.97 -12.08
CA ALA A 171 -0.02 -12.47 -10.76
C ALA A 171 0.45 -13.93 -10.79
N GLU A 172 -0.24 -14.82 -11.52
CA GLU A 172 0.15 -16.22 -11.73
C GLU A 172 1.55 -16.31 -12.37
N ASN A 173 1.82 -15.51 -13.41
CA ASN A 173 3.13 -15.47 -14.06
C ASN A 173 4.25 -14.99 -13.12
N LEU A 174 4.00 -13.96 -12.32
CA LEU A 174 4.97 -13.45 -11.34
C LEU A 174 5.25 -14.48 -10.23
N LEU A 175 4.21 -15.17 -9.74
CA LEU A 175 4.34 -16.24 -8.74
C LEU A 175 5.06 -17.48 -9.32
N SER A 176 4.79 -17.84 -10.57
CA SER A 176 5.51 -18.92 -11.26
C SER A 176 7.00 -18.59 -11.44
N ASN A 177 7.31 -17.34 -11.79
CA ASN A 177 8.70 -16.85 -11.87
C ASN A 177 9.40 -16.83 -10.49
N PHE A 178 8.67 -16.59 -9.41
CA PHE A 178 9.19 -16.73 -8.05
C PHE A 178 9.53 -18.20 -7.72
N GLN A 179 8.63 -19.14 -8.05
CA GLN A 179 8.83 -20.58 -7.78
C GLN A 179 10.02 -21.17 -8.53
N SER A 180 10.22 -20.79 -9.80
CA SER A 180 11.33 -21.29 -10.62
C SER A 180 12.71 -20.79 -10.19
N ARG A 181 12.78 -19.73 -9.36
CA ARG A 181 14.02 -19.10 -8.88
C ARG A 181 14.45 -19.55 -7.48
N GLN A 182 13.78 -20.54 -6.89
CA GLN A 182 14.19 -21.07 -5.59
C GLN A 182 15.61 -21.68 -5.69
N ALA A 183 16.49 -21.30 -4.76
CA ALA A 183 17.87 -21.77 -4.76
C ALA A 183 17.94 -23.30 -4.46
N ALA A 184 18.76 -24.04 -5.20
CA ALA A 184 18.96 -25.47 -5.00
C ALA A 184 19.57 -25.79 -3.61
N PRO A 185 19.26 -26.97 -3.01
CA PRO A 185 19.85 -27.41 -1.74
C PRO A 185 21.37 -27.66 -1.88
N LEU A 186 22.14 -27.35 -0.83
CA LEU A 186 23.60 -27.20 -0.90
C LEU A 186 24.42 -28.43 -0.49
N VAL A 187 25.61 -28.58 -1.11
CA VAL A 187 26.49 -29.74 -1.00
C VAL A 187 27.91 -29.44 -0.47
N SER A 188 28.38 -28.19 -0.25
CA SER A 188 29.71 -27.95 0.37
C SER A 188 29.96 -26.53 0.96
N ALA A 189 30.98 -26.41 1.84
CA ALA A 189 31.31 -25.22 2.65
C ALA A 189 32.35 -24.25 2.05
N GLU A 190 32.99 -24.57 0.92
CA GLU A 190 34.10 -23.78 0.37
C GLU A 190 33.66 -22.48 -0.34
N ASN A 191 32.39 -22.34 -0.73
CA ASN A 191 31.88 -21.21 -1.53
C ASN A 191 30.97 -20.24 -0.74
N THR A 192 31.16 -20.14 0.58
CA THR A 192 30.20 -19.50 1.50
C THR A 192 29.96 -18.00 1.28
N PRO A 193 30.96 -17.15 0.94
CA PRO A 193 30.72 -15.73 0.62
C PRO A 193 29.94 -15.53 -0.68
N GLN A 194 30.34 -16.21 -1.77
CA GLN A 194 29.62 -16.17 -3.05
C GLN A 194 28.17 -16.65 -2.91
N ARG A 195 27.94 -17.66 -2.06
CA ARG A 195 26.60 -18.13 -1.70
C ARG A 195 25.76 -17.04 -1.04
N LEU A 196 26.33 -16.28 -0.10
CA LEU A 196 25.61 -15.19 0.56
C LEU A 196 25.20 -14.12 -0.45
N ASP A 197 26.08 -13.77 -1.39
CA ASP A 197 25.78 -12.79 -2.45
C ASP A 197 24.66 -13.27 -3.37
N ILE A 198 24.72 -14.54 -3.81
CA ILE A 198 23.67 -15.15 -4.65
C ILE A 198 22.32 -15.18 -3.91
N LEU A 199 22.30 -15.65 -2.66
CA LEU A 199 21.08 -15.69 -1.84
C LEU A 199 20.49 -14.30 -1.62
N THR A 200 21.34 -13.32 -1.33
CA THR A 200 20.90 -11.93 -1.14
C THR A 200 20.32 -11.36 -2.43
N ALA A 201 20.96 -11.57 -3.57
CA ALA A 201 20.48 -11.10 -4.87
C ALA A 201 19.15 -11.76 -5.27
N VAL A 202 19.02 -13.08 -5.09
CA VAL A 202 17.78 -13.82 -5.35
C VAL A 202 16.66 -13.33 -4.43
N ASN A 203 16.95 -13.15 -3.14
CA ASN A 203 15.97 -12.68 -2.17
C ASN A 203 15.48 -11.26 -2.47
N GLN A 204 16.36 -10.33 -2.86
CA GLN A 204 15.98 -8.97 -3.29
C GLN A 204 15.06 -8.99 -4.51
N GLN A 205 15.37 -9.81 -5.52
CA GLN A 205 14.53 -9.96 -6.71
C GLN A 205 13.17 -10.58 -6.36
N ASN A 206 13.16 -11.63 -5.55
CA ASN A 206 11.95 -12.29 -5.07
C ASN A 206 11.05 -11.34 -4.28
N GLN A 207 11.63 -10.48 -3.43
CA GLN A 207 10.88 -9.45 -2.73
C GLN A 207 10.23 -8.45 -3.70
N ALA A 208 10.93 -8.06 -4.78
CA ALA A 208 10.37 -7.19 -5.80
C ALA A 208 9.20 -7.86 -6.55
N LEU A 209 9.31 -9.14 -6.90
CA LEU A 209 8.23 -9.92 -7.52
C LEU A 209 6.99 -9.97 -6.62
N LEU A 210 7.15 -10.32 -5.34
CA LEU A 210 6.05 -10.37 -4.38
C LEU A 210 5.41 -9.00 -4.15
N THR A 211 6.20 -7.92 -4.19
CA THR A 211 5.69 -6.55 -4.10
C THR A 211 4.85 -6.19 -5.32
N GLN A 212 5.25 -6.58 -6.53
CA GLN A 212 4.45 -6.38 -7.75
C GLN A 212 3.12 -7.14 -7.68
N VAL A 213 3.13 -8.40 -7.23
CA VAL A 213 1.90 -9.19 -7.03
C VAL A 213 0.95 -8.50 -6.06
N ARG A 214 1.46 -8.02 -4.91
CA ARG A 214 0.63 -7.27 -3.94
C ARG A 214 0.02 -6.01 -4.56
N THR A 215 0.80 -5.25 -5.32
CA THR A 215 0.30 -4.03 -6.00
C THR A 215 -0.80 -4.35 -7.00
N LEU A 216 -0.67 -5.45 -7.76
CA LEU A 216 -1.75 -5.92 -8.65
C LEU A 216 -3.01 -6.30 -7.85
N MET A 217 -2.85 -7.00 -6.73
CA MET A 217 -3.97 -7.41 -5.88
C MET A 217 -4.69 -6.24 -5.21
N LEU A 218 -4.01 -5.12 -4.93
CA LEU A 218 -4.67 -3.90 -4.42
C LEU A 218 -5.70 -3.31 -5.41
N ARG A 219 -5.60 -3.64 -6.71
CA ARG A 219 -6.55 -3.18 -7.72
C ARG A 219 -7.83 -4.02 -7.74
N TRP A 220 -7.81 -5.24 -7.20
CA TRP A 220 -8.96 -6.13 -7.13
C TRP A 220 -10.20 -5.51 -6.46
N PRO A 221 -10.12 -4.97 -5.23
CA PRO A 221 -11.30 -4.36 -4.58
C PRO A 221 -11.85 -3.15 -5.34
N LEU A 222 -11.01 -2.42 -6.07
CA LEU A 222 -11.46 -1.32 -6.93
C LEU A 222 -12.28 -1.85 -8.11
N LEU A 223 -11.80 -2.90 -8.79
CA LEU A 223 -12.56 -3.55 -9.85
C LEU A 223 -13.91 -4.09 -9.33
N GLN A 224 -13.92 -4.73 -8.16
CA GLN A 224 -15.17 -5.21 -7.54
C GLN A 224 -16.15 -4.06 -7.27
N LYS A 225 -15.66 -2.95 -6.71
CA LYS A 225 -16.48 -1.76 -6.46
C LYS A 225 -17.06 -1.20 -7.76
N TRP A 226 -16.25 -1.08 -8.80
CA TRP A 226 -16.66 -0.55 -10.10
C TRP A 226 -17.65 -1.46 -10.81
N ASP A 227 -17.37 -2.77 -10.84
CA ASP A 227 -18.24 -3.79 -11.43
C ASP A 227 -19.60 -3.83 -10.73
N SER A 228 -19.61 -3.87 -9.39
CA SER A 228 -20.85 -3.85 -8.60
C SER A 228 -21.61 -2.54 -8.74
N THR A 229 -20.93 -1.40 -8.91
CA THR A 229 -21.59 -0.11 -9.14
C THR A 229 -22.39 -0.15 -10.45
N LEU A 230 -21.78 -0.57 -11.55
CA LEU A 230 -22.48 -0.72 -12.83
C LEU A 230 -23.53 -1.84 -12.79
N GLY A 231 -23.21 -2.98 -12.17
CA GLY A 231 -24.15 -4.10 -12.02
C GLY A 231 -25.38 -3.76 -11.18
N ASN A 232 -25.24 -2.91 -10.16
CA ASN A 232 -26.39 -2.46 -9.37
C ASN A 232 -27.28 -1.49 -10.14
N MET A 233 -26.72 -0.66 -11.04
CA MET A 233 -27.52 0.16 -11.95
C MET A 233 -28.30 -0.70 -12.94
N ASP A 234 -27.66 -1.71 -13.52
CA ASP A 234 -28.27 -2.60 -14.51
C ASP A 234 -29.41 -3.45 -13.93
N LYS A 235 -29.33 -3.75 -12.63
CA LYS A 235 -30.41 -4.41 -11.88
C LYS A 235 -31.63 -3.52 -11.60
N ASP A 236 -31.53 -2.21 -11.81
CA ASP A 236 -32.65 -1.30 -11.59
C ASP A 236 -33.70 -1.50 -12.71
N PRO A 237 -34.94 -1.93 -12.39
CA PRO A 237 -35.98 -2.14 -13.40
C PRO A 237 -36.36 -0.86 -14.14
N GLN A 238 -36.12 0.32 -13.55
CA GLN A 238 -36.41 1.61 -14.19
C GLN A 238 -35.28 2.11 -15.09
N LEU A 239 -34.11 1.46 -15.11
CA LEU A 239 -32.98 1.92 -15.92
C LEU A 239 -33.34 2.10 -17.39
N GLN A 240 -34.12 1.17 -17.98
CA GLN A 240 -34.54 1.27 -19.37
C GLN A 240 -35.46 2.47 -19.65
N THR A 241 -36.25 2.90 -18.66
CA THR A 241 -36.98 4.16 -18.72
C THR A 241 -35.99 5.32 -18.69
N TYR A 242 -34.99 5.25 -17.82
CA TYR A 242 -33.97 6.28 -17.67
C TYR A 242 -33.12 6.50 -18.93
N LEU A 243 -32.81 5.43 -19.65
CA LEU A 243 -32.04 5.52 -20.89
C LEU A 243 -32.82 6.15 -22.06
N LYS A 244 -34.15 6.06 -22.06
CA LYS A 244 -35.01 6.57 -23.15
C LYS A 244 -35.14 8.09 -23.15
N TRP A 245 -35.31 8.68 -21.97
CA TRP A 245 -35.54 10.12 -21.81
C TRP A 245 -34.27 10.93 -21.48
N ALA A 246 -33.19 10.29 -20.99
CA ALA A 246 -31.92 10.93 -20.65
C ALA A 246 -30.79 10.38 -21.54
N PRO A 247 -30.63 10.87 -22.78
CA PRO A 247 -29.59 10.37 -23.70
C PRO A 247 -28.17 10.59 -23.17
N ASP A 248 -27.97 11.59 -22.30
CA ASP A 248 -26.68 11.85 -21.68
C ASP A 248 -26.26 10.77 -20.67
N LEU A 249 -27.22 10.08 -20.04
CA LEU A 249 -26.97 8.92 -19.18
C LEU A 249 -26.52 7.72 -20.02
N THR A 250 -27.20 7.48 -21.14
CA THR A 250 -26.84 6.41 -22.09
C THR A 250 -25.40 6.52 -22.56
N GLY A 251 -24.97 7.73 -22.96
CA GLY A 251 -23.58 7.99 -23.34
C GLY A 251 -22.59 7.72 -22.20
N LYS A 252 -22.86 8.22 -20.99
CA LYS A 252 -21.97 8.04 -19.84
C LYS A 252 -21.86 6.58 -19.39
N LEU A 253 -22.96 5.83 -19.41
CA LEU A 253 -22.93 4.39 -19.09
C LEU A 253 -22.13 3.60 -20.13
N ALA A 254 -22.29 3.91 -21.42
CA ALA A 254 -21.47 3.29 -22.47
C ALA A 254 -19.98 3.61 -22.31
N GLU A 255 -19.63 4.85 -21.99
CA GLU A 255 -18.25 5.25 -21.72
C GLU A 255 -17.68 4.55 -20.48
N ALA A 256 -18.45 4.47 -19.39
CA ALA A 256 -18.03 3.83 -18.15
C ALA A 256 -17.82 2.31 -18.29
N THR A 257 -18.74 1.63 -18.97
CA THR A 257 -18.64 0.20 -19.26
C THR A 257 -17.45 -0.10 -20.18
N SER A 258 -17.27 0.70 -21.23
CA SER A 258 -16.11 0.60 -22.13
C SER A 258 -14.80 0.84 -21.39
N ALA A 259 -14.70 1.91 -20.58
CA ALA A 259 -13.49 2.23 -19.82
C ALA A 259 -13.11 1.11 -18.85
N LEU A 260 -14.08 0.56 -18.12
CA LEU A 260 -13.86 -0.55 -17.19
C LEU A 260 -13.41 -1.82 -17.93
N SER A 261 -14.11 -2.21 -19.00
CA SER A 261 -13.78 -3.42 -19.77
C SER A 261 -12.39 -3.35 -20.42
N ASN A 262 -11.94 -2.16 -20.80
CA ASN A 262 -10.65 -1.92 -21.44
C ASN A 262 -9.53 -1.54 -20.46
N ASN A 263 -9.79 -1.57 -19.15
CA ASN A 263 -8.81 -1.20 -18.11
C ASN A 263 -8.24 0.23 -18.31
N ALA A 264 -9.08 1.19 -18.69
CA ALA A 264 -8.66 2.55 -18.99
C ALA A 264 -8.22 3.31 -17.73
N ALA A 265 -7.27 4.24 -17.88
CA ALA A 265 -6.74 5.01 -16.75
C ALA A 265 -7.78 5.93 -16.09
N ASP A 266 -8.78 6.39 -16.85
CA ASP A 266 -9.86 7.28 -16.42
C ASP A 266 -11.13 6.53 -15.97
N THR A 267 -11.07 5.21 -15.80
CA THR A 267 -12.22 4.36 -15.43
C THR A 267 -13.00 4.90 -14.24
N GLN A 268 -12.32 5.33 -13.18
CA GLN A 268 -12.97 5.89 -11.99
C GLN A 268 -13.83 7.10 -12.33
N ILE A 269 -13.29 8.04 -13.10
CA ILE A 269 -13.96 9.30 -13.45
C ILE A 269 -15.20 9.00 -14.29
N LYS A 270 -15.09 8.07 -15.25
CA LYS A 270 -16.22 7.68 -16.11
C LYS A 270 -17.33 6.99 -15.33
N ILE A 271 -16.99 6.09 -14.41
CA ILE A 271 -17.97 5.41 -13.55
C ILE A 271 -18.66 6.40 -12.61
N GLU A 272 -17.92 7.33 -12.01
CA GLU A 272 -18.49 8.37 -11.16
C GLU A 272 -19.44 9.29 -11.94
N ALA A 273 -19.07 9.67 -13.17
CA ALA A 273 -19.93 10.47 -14.04
C ALA A 273 -21.23 9.73 -14.42
N ALA A 274 -21.12 8.43 -14.75
CA ALA A 274 -22.27 7.58 -15.04
C ALA A 274 -23.17 7.43 -13.81
N PHE A 275 -22.59 7.17 -12.62
CA PHE A 275 -23.34 7.08 -11.37
C PHE A 275 -24.07 8.36 -11.04
N LYS A 276 -23.42 9.52 -11.17
CA LYS A 276 -24.08 10.82 -10.92
C LYS A 276 -25.25 11.05 -11.85
N ALA A 277 -25.10 10.76 -13.14
CA ALA A 277 -26.21 10.89 -14.09
C ALA A 277 -27.35 9.91 -13.79
N TYR A 278 -27.02 8.67 -13.37
CA TYR A 278 -28.03 7.68 -12.96
C TYR A 278 -28.77 8.13 -11.69
N ASP A 279 -28.06 8.57 -10.65
CA ASP A 279 -28.64 9.02 -9.39
C ASP A 279 -29.55 10.24 -9.60
N ARG A 280 -29.18 11.14 -10.52
CA ARG A 280 -29.99 12.28 -10.95
C ARG A 280 -31.34 11.84 -11.51
N GLU A 281 -31.36 10.90 -12.45
CA GLU A 281 -32.62 10.44 -13.06
C GLU A 281 -33.46 9.58 -12.10
N ARG A 282 -32.81 8.77 -11.26
CA ARG A 282 -33.49 8.06 -10.17
C ARG A 282 -34.17 9.02 -9.21
N MET A 283 -33.51 10.12 -8.85
CA MET A 283 -34.12 11.14 -8.01
C MET A 283 -35.30 11.81 -8.71
N ARG A 284 -35.13 12.16 -9.99
CA ARG A 284 -36.18 12.74 -10.83
C ARG A 284 -37.45 11.86 -10.86
N ASP A 285 -37.27 10.54 -11.01
CA ASP A 285 -38.36 9.56 -10.96
C ASP A 285 -39.08 9.58 -9.62
N GLY A 286 -38.35 9.57 -8.50
CA GLY A 286 -38.94 9.67 -7.16
C GLY A 286 -39.74 10.96 -6.94
N LEU A 287 -39.29 12.09 -7.50
CA LEU A 287 -40.04 13.35 -7.47
C LEU A 287 -41.32 13.26 -8.33
N TYR A 288 -41.24 12.65 -9.52
CA TYR A 288 -42.42 12.41 -10.34
C TYR A 288 -43.44 11.50 -9.67
N PHE A 289 -43.00 10.42 -9.02
CA PHE A 289 -43.88 9.54 -8.25
C PHE A 289 -44.64 10.31 -7.16
N THR A 290 -43.94 11.15 -6.39
CA THR A 290 -44.52 11.98 -5.33
C THR A 290 -45.53 13.00 -5.86
N MET A 291 -45.24 13.59 -7.01
CA MET A 291 -46.14 14.52 -7.70
C MET A 291 -47.37 13.77 -8.24
N ASP A 292 -47.17 12.64 -8.92
CA ASP A 292 -48.22 11.91 -9.60
C ASP A 292 -49.33 11.48 -8.65
N GLN A 293 -48.99 11.04 -7.42
CA GLN A 293 -49.99 10.76 -6.38
C GLN A 293 -50.92 11.94 -6.09
N ARG A 294 -50.40 13.17 -6.03
CA ARG A 294 -51.20 14.39 -5.82
C ARG A 294 -52.01 14.74 -7.05
N THR A 295 -51.40 14.64 -8.23
CA THR A 295 -52.10 14.95 -9.49
C THR A 295 -53.25 13.98 -9.75
N GLN A 296 -53.12 12.70 -9.37
CA GLN A 296 -54.19 11.71 -9.51
C GLN A 296 -55.41 12.08 -8.66
N LYS A 297 -55.19 12.52 -7.40
CA LYS A 297 -56.29 13.02 -6.55
C LYS A 297 -57.06 14.15 -7.23
N LEU A 298 -56.35 15.13 -7.78
CA LEU A 298 -56.94 16.29 -8.48
C LEU A 298 -57.63 15.90 -9.80
N ARG A 299 -57.06 14.97 -10.56
CA ARG A 299 -57.62 14.46 -11.83
C ARG A 299 -58.93 13.70 -11.62
N ASN A 300 -59.06 12.99 -10.51
CA ASN A 300 -60.24 12.21 -10.17
C ASN A 300 -61.45 13.05 -9.71
N LEU A 301 -61.24 14.34 -9.38
CA LEU A 301 -62.34 15.24 -9.01
C LEU A 301 -63.21 15.54 -10.22
N LYS A 302 -64.52 15.75 -10.03
CA LYS A 302 -65.41 16.25 -11.09
C LYS A 302 -65.42 17.77 -11.04
N LEU A 303 -64.77 18.42 -12.01
CA LEU A 303 -64.60 19.88 -12.06
C LEU A 303 -65.31 20.48 -13.28
N SER A 304 -65.66 21.76 -13.19
CA SER A 304 -66.05 22.55 -14.35
C SER A 304 -64.91 22.64 -15.37
N ARG A 305 -65.21 22.94 -16.65
CA ARG A 305 -64.17 23.10 -17.68
C ARG A 305 -63.15 24.18 -17.31
N GLN A 306 -63.61 25.28 -16.72
CA GLN A 306 -62.75 26.39 -16.30
C GLN A 306 -61.83 26.00 -15.14
N ASP A 307 -62.37 25.34 -14.12
CA ASP A 307 -61.58 24.88 -12.97
C ASP A 307 -60.58 23.80 -13.37
N ARG A 308 -60.97 22.90 -14.29
CA ARG A 308 -60.07 21.88 -14.85
C ARG A 308 -58.84 22.52 -15.50
N VAL A 309 -59.03 23.53 -16.35
CA VAL A 309 -57.92 24.23 -17.02
C VAL A 309 -56.96 24.84 -15.99
N LYS A 310 -57.48 25.44 -14.91
CA LYS A 310 -56.64 26.01 -13.85
C LYS A 310 -55.81 24.93 -13.14
N VAL A 311 -56.45 23.83 -12.74
CA VAL A 311 -55.77 22.70 -12.10
C VAL A 311 -54.72 22.09 -13.02
N ASP A 312 -55.03 21.90 -14.31
CA ASP A 312 -54.08 21.33 -15.28
C ASP A 312 -52.88 22.26 -15.52
N ASN A 313 -53.09 23.58 -15.47
CA ASN A 313 -51.99 24.56 -15.52
C ASN A 313 -51.08 24.46 -14.29
N ASP A 314 -51.65 24.34 -13.09
CA ASP A 314 -50.86 24.20 -11.85
C ASP A 314 -50.06 22.89 -11.83
N ILE A 315 -50.67 21.79 -12.30
CA ILE A 315 -49.98 20.50 -12.48
C ILE A 315 -48.85 20.62 -13.51
N SER A 316 -49.11 21.28 -14.64
CA SER A 316 -48.11 21.47 -15.70
C SER A 316 -46.95 22.35 -15.24
N TYR A 317 -47.24 23.38 -14.43
CA TYR A 317 -46.24 24.22 -13.81
C TYR A 317 -45.30 23.41 -12.90
N ALA A 318 -45.85 22.61 -11.99
CA ALA A 318 -45.07 21.73 -11.11
C ALA A 318 -44.21 20.73 -11.91
N ARG A 319 -44.78 20.12 -12.96
CA ARG A 319 -44.08 19.16 -13.83
C ARG A 319 -42.90 19.78 -14.56
N ASN A 320 -43.05 20.99 -15.07
CA ASN A 320 -42.00 21.71 -15.80
C ASN A 320 -40.83 22.11 -14.89
N LEU A 321 -41.09 22.39 -13.60
CA LEU A 321 -40.04 22.68 -12.62
C LEU A 321 -39.12 21.48 -12.42
N ILE A 322 -39.67 20.26 -12.30
CA ILE A 322 -38.83 19.05 -12.26
C ILE A 322 -38.08 18.90 -13.58
N ALA A 323 -38.78 18.94 -14.72
CA ALA A 323 -38.20 18.60 -16.04
C ALA A 323 -36.91 19.38 -16.36
N ARG A 324 -36.80 20.62 -15.88
CA ARG A 324 -35.64 21.51 -16.08
C ARG A 324 -34.66 21.55 -14.91
N ALA A 325 -35.00 20.91 -13.79
CA ALA A 325 -34.15 20.92 -12.60
C ALA A 325 -32.84 20.19 -12.87
N ASP A 326 -31.75 20.85 -12.50
CA ASP A 326 -30.48 20.18 -12.24
C ASP A 326 -30.54 19.54 -10.85
N LEU A 327 -30.46 18.21 -10.81
CA LEU A 327 -30.53 17.42 -9.58
C LEU A 327 -29.16 16.77 -9.24
N ASN A 328 -28.06 17.27 -9.83
CA ASN A 328 -26.72 16.69 -9.70
C ASN A 328 -26.18 16.64 -8.24
N ASP A 329 -26.75 17.43 -7.31
CA ASP A 329 -26.37 17.48 -5.88
C ASP A 329 -27.51 17.08 -4.92
N ARG A 330 -28.52 16.38 -5.42
CA ARG A 330 -29.70 15.97 -4.64
C ARG A 330 -30.50 17.13 -4.03
N VAL A 331 -30.35 18.33 -4.58
CA VAL A 331 -31.09 19.51 -4.15
C VAL A 331 -32.47 19.52 -4.83
N ILE A 332 -33.53 19.48 -4.03
CA ILE A 332 -34.89 19.61 -4.53
C ILE A 332 -35.19 21.09 -4.79
N PRO A 333 -35.71 21.49 -5.96
CA PRO A 333 -36.05 22.89 -6.24
C PRO A 333 -37.08 23.44 -5.23
N PRO A 334 -36.81 24.55 -4.51
CA PRO A 334 -37.76 25.11 -3.55
C PRO A 334 -39.11 25.48 -4.19
N LEU A 335 -39.07 26.06 -5.39
CA LEU A 335 -40.28 26.38 -6.16
C LEU A 335 -41.13 25.15 -6.48
N TRP A 336 -40.52 23.96 -6.59
CA TRP A 336 -41.28 22.73 -6.81
C TRP A 336 -42.02 22.30 -5.54
N LEU A 337 -41.40 22.44 -4.36
CA LEU A 337 -42.06 22.18 -3.08
C LEU A 337 -43.22 23.15 -2.85
N GLU A 338 -43.05 24.43 -3.21
CA GLU A 338 -44.13 25.42 -3.17
C GLU A 338 -45.26 25.04 -4.13
N ALA A 339 -44.94 24.60 -5.35
CA ALA A 339 -45.93 24.13 -6.31
C ALA A 339 -46.71 22.91 -5.80
N LEU A 340 -46.04 21.93 -5.18
CA LEU A 340 -46.71 20.78 -4.56
C LEU A 340 -47.63 21.19 -3.41
N THR A 341 -47.18 22.10 -2.56
CA THR A 341 -47.99 22.67 -1.48
C THR A 341 -49.21 23.39 -2.05
N GLY A 342 -49.04 24.07 -3.18
CA GLY A 342 -50.13 24.69 -3.94
C GLY A 342 -51.14 23.68 -4.49
N LEU A 343 -50.69 22.51 -4.97
CA LEU A 343 -51.58 21.42 -5.41
C LEU A 343 -52.37 20.83 -4.24
N ASP A 344 -51.72 20.61 -3.09
CA ASP A 344 -52.37 20.13 -1.88
C ASP A 344 -53.44 21.13 -1.40
N TYR A 345 -53.09 22.42 -1.33
CA TYR A 345 -54.03 23.50 -1.02
C TYR A 345 -55.21 23.56 -2.00
N THR A 346 -54.94 23.38 -3.30
CA THR A 346 -55.98 23.41 -4.34
C THR A 346 -56.96 22.26 -4.16
N TYR A 347 -56.46 21.06 -3.82
CA TYR A 347 -57.30 19.91 -3.51
C TYR A 347 -58.20 20.19 -2.30
N ASP A 348 -57.62 20.67 -1.19
CA ASP A 348 -58.35 20.99 0.04
C ASP A 348 -59.44 22.05 -0.23
N LEU A 349 -59.09 23.10 -0.98
CA LEU A 349 -60.04 24.14 -1.37
C LEU A 349 -61.20 23.58 -2.21
N ILE A 350 -60.94 22.68 -3.16
CA ILE A 350 -62.00 22.08 -3.98
C ILE A 350 -62.92 21.21 -3.13
N MET A 351 -62.36 20.40 -2.25
CA MET A 351 -63.11 19.45 -1.42
C MET A 351 -63.92 20.14 -0.34
N GLN A 352 -63.44 21.27 0.18
CA GLN A 352 -64.12 22.00 1.24
C GLN A 352 -65.27 22.85 0.67
N PRO A 353 -66.55 22.54 0.96
CA PRO A 353 -67.62 23.50 0.73
C PRO A 353 -67.42 24.71 1.66
N LEU A 354 -67.63 25.92 1.13
CA LEU A 354 -67.44 27.17 1.86
C LEU A 354 -68.61 28.12 1.65
N THR A 355 -68.89 28.91 2.68
CA THR A 355 -69.73 30.10 2.60
C THR A 355 -68.85 31.34 2.78
N LEU A 356 -69.24 32.43 2.13
CA LEU A 356 -68.66 33.74 2.33
C LEU A 356 -69.71 34.58 3.04
N ILE A 357 -69.44 34.94 4.29
CA ILE A 357 -70.39 35.61 5.18
C ILE A 357 -69.81 36.94 5.63
N ILE A 358 -70.63 37.98 5.70
CA ILE A 358 -70.21 39.29 6.22
C ILE A 358 -69.92 39.16 7.71
N VAL A 359 -68.78 39.71 8.13
CA VAL A 359 -68.39 39.75 9.54
C VAL A 359 -69.39 40.61 10.31
N ASP A 360 -70.09 40.01 11.27
CA ASP A 360 -71.03 40.71 12.14
C ASP A 360 -70.82 40.34 13.61
N ARG A 361 -69.80 40.94 14.23
CA ARG A 361 -69.48 40.75 15.64
C ARG A 361 -68.92 42.01 16.27
N VAL A 362 -69.03 42.08 17.60
CA VAL A 362 -68.64 43.26 18.40
C VAL A 362 -67.15 43.55 18.20
N GLY A 363 -66.81 44.82 17.94
CA GLY A 363 -65.43 45.28 17.78
C GLY A 363 -64.84 45.13 16.37
N GLU A 364 -65.54 44.47 15.44
CA GLU A 364 -65.08 44.30 14.06
C GLU A 364 -65.90 45.13 13.06
N LYS A 365 -65.22 45.71 12.07
CA LYS A 365 -65.87 46.43 10.97
C LYS A 365 -66.50 45.42 10.01
N SER A 366 -67.76 45.61 9.65
CA SER A 366 -68.45 44.81 8.60
C SER A 366 -68.27 45.38 7.20
N GLY A 367 -67.77 46.60 7.10
CA GLY A 367 -67.48 47.25 5.84
C GLY A 367 -66.65 48.51 6.04
N VAL A 368 -65.91 48.88 5.00
CA VAL A 368 -65.07 50.07 4.99
C VAL A 368 -65.22 50.84 3.69
N GLU A 369 -65.07 52.17 3.82
CA GLU A 369 -64.89 53.07 2.69
C GLU A 369 -63.40 53.34 2.53
N ARG A 370 -62.88 53.08 1.33
CA ARG A 370 -61.48 53.31 0.96
C ARG A 370 -61.42 54.40 -0.08
N THR A 371 -60.57 55.40 0.13
CA THR A 371 -60.29 56.44 -0.85
C THR A 371 -58.94 56.15 -1.48
N TYR A 372 -58.90 55.97 -2.80
CA TYR A 372 -57.64 55.88 -3.54
C TYR A 372 -57.11 57.29 -3.75
N ASP A 373 -55.84 57.50 -3.39
CA ASP A 373 -55.00 58.68 -3.70
C ASP A 373 -55.67 60.07 -3.54
N ASN A 374 -55.05 61.10 -4.13
CA ASN A 374 -55.55 62.47 -4.12
C ASN A 374 -56.72 62.72 -5.11
N SER A 375 -57.11 61.72 -5.90
CA SER A 375 -58.23 61.82 -6.85
C SER A 375 -59.60 61.92 -6.17
N GLY A 376 -59.68 61.50 -4.89
CA GLY A 376 -60.94 61.46 -4.15
C GLY A 376 -61.88 60.33 -4.56
N GLY A 377 -61.41 59.38 -5.38
CA GLY A 377 -62.17 58.22 -5.79
C GLY A 377 -62.45 57.28 -4.61
N LYS A 378 -63.74 57.01 -4.33
CA LYS A 378 -64.18 56.14 -3.23
C LYS A 378 -64.52 54.74 -3.73
N SER A 379 -64.07 53.74 -2.98
CA SER A 379 -64.41 52.34 -3.14
C SER A 379 -64.99 51.81 -1.84
N TRP A 380 -65.99 50.94 -1.94
CA TRP A 380 -66.68 50.38 -0.79
C TRP A 380 -66.41 48.89 -0.72
N TYR A 381 -66.04 48.43 0.47
CA TYR A 381 -65.73 47.03 0.73
C TYR A 381 -66.59 46.51 1.86
N LEU A 382 -67.07 45.27 1.72
CA LEU A 382 -67.67 44.51 2.81
C LEU A 382 -66.62 43.57 3.39
N ILE A 383 -66.45 43.56 4.70
CA ILE A 383 -65.53 42.64 5.36
C ILE A 383 -66.24 41.30 5.49
N VAL A 384 -65.67 40.30 4.84
CA VAL A 384 -66.24 38.97 4.72
C VAL A 384 -65.29 37.94 5.31
N GLU A 385 -65.86 36.89 5.88
CA GLU A 385 -65.17 35.74 6.40
C GLU A 385 -65.60 34.49 5.62
N THR A 386 -64.61 33.69 5.26
CA THR A 386 -64.81 32.38 4.66
C THR A 386 -64.99 31.35 5.74
N GLN A 387 -66.09 30.60 5.69
CA GLN A 387 -66.47 29.62 6.70
C GLN A 387 -66.81 28.26 6.10
N THR A 388 -66.53 27.19 6.83
CA THR A 388 -66.99 25.83 6.54
C THR A 388 -68.47 25.64 6.91
N PRO A 389 -69.12 24.51 6.56
CA PRO A 389 -70.50 24.23 6.99
C PRO A 389 -70.66 24.14 8.51
N SER A 390 -69.57 23.90 9.25
CA SER A 390 -69.55 23.92 10.72
C SER A 390 -69.28 25.32 11.29
N HIS A 391 -69.39 26.37 10.47
CA HIS A 391 -69.14 27.77 10.85
C HIS A 391 -67.72 28.05 11.37
N THR A 392 -66.74 27.23 10.97
CA THR A 392 -65.33 27.47 11.32
C THR A 392 -64.64 28.27 10.22
N PRO A 393 -63.80 29.27 10.55
CA PRO A 393 -63.05 30.03 9.56
C PRO A 393 -62.13 29.14 8.71
N PHE A 394 -62.10 29.35 7.39
CA PHE A 394 -61.26 28.59 6.47
C PHE A 394 -60.36 29.52 5.65
N PRO A 395 -59.06 29.61 5.94
CA PRO A 395 -58.17 30.54 5.24
C PRO A 395 -57.98 30.20 3.76
N ILE A 396 -58.31 31.16 2.89
CA ILE A 396 -58.10 31.07 1.43
C ILE A 396 -57.02 32.06 0.96
N SER A 397 -56.39 31.75 -0.17
CA SER A 397 -55.46 32.66 -0.85
C SER A 397 -56.23 33.71 -1.63
N VAL A 398 -56.11 34.97 -1.22
CA VAL A 398 -56.66 36.14 -1.90
C VAL A 398 -55.54 37.05 -2.39
N LYS A 399 -55.74 37.69 -3.54
CA LYS A 399 -54.83 38.71 -4.07
C LYS A 399 -55.37 40.08 -3.70
N ASP A 400 -54.60 40.82 -2.94
CA ASP A 400 -54.91 42.19 -2.58
C ASP A 400 -54.80 43.09 -3.82
N SER A 401 -55.84 43.88 -4.11
CA SER A 401 -55.89 44.76 -5.28
C SER A 401 -55.11 46.06 -5.11
N GLU A 402 -54.80 46.45 -3.87
CA GLU A 402 -54.00 47.65 -3.57
C GLU A 402 -52.50 47.34 -3.66
N THR A 403 -52.08 46.22 -3.09
CA THR A 403 -50.65 45.85 -3.01
C THR A 403 -50.21 44.83 -4.07
N GLY A 404 -51.17 44.11 -4.68
CA GLY A 404 -50.88 42.99 -5.59
C GLY A 404 -50.40 41.72 -4.89
N ARG A 405 -50.19 41.74 -3.57
CA ARG A 405 -49.67 40.61 -2.78
C ARG A 405 -50.75 39.56 -2.59
N LYS A 406 -50.37 38.28 -2.68
CA LYS A 406 -51.23 37.15 -2.29
C LYS A 406 -51.05 36.85 -0.81
N THR A 407 -52.14 36.80 -0.07
CA THR A 407 -52.16 36.52 1.36
C THR A 407 -53.16 35.41 1.65
N ARG A 408 -52.82 34.51 2.59
CA ARG A 408 -53.74 33.48 3.06
C ARG A 408 -54.46 33.99 4.30
N THR A 409 -55.76 34.22 4.19
CA THR A 409 -56.59 34.76 5.28
C THR A 409 -58.00 34.20 5.18
N SER A 410 -58.68 34.04 6.32
CA SER A 410 -60.11 33.73 6.34
C SER A 410 -60.96 34.99 6.17
N GLN A 411 -60.42 36.16 6.51
CA GLN A 411 -61.12 37.45 6.43
C GLN A 411 -60.47 38.41 5.44
N PHE A 412 -61.30 39.07 4.63
CA PHE A 412 -60.86 40.07 3.67
C PHE A 412 -62.02 41.00 3.29
N GLY A 413 -61.72 42.17 2.73
CA GLY A 413 -62.72 43.08 2.19
C GLY A 413 -63.02 42.74 0.73
N ILE A 414 -64.27 42.48 0.37
CA ILE A 414 -64.71 42.31 -1.02
C ILE A 414 -65.37 43.59 -1.53
N ARG A 415 -64.99 44.04 -2.74
CA ARG A 415 -65.50 45.29 -3.30
C ARG A 415 -66.98 45.15 -3.69
N VAL A 416 -67.76 46.17 -3.37
CA VAL A 416 -69.18 46.27 -3.73
C VAL A 416 -69.52 47.66 -4.24
N SER A 417 -70.68 47.77 -4.89
CA SER A 417 -71.22 49.08 -5.27
C SER A 417 -71.54 49.93 -4.02
N GLN A 418 -71.48 51.26 -4.17
CA GLN A 418 -71.90 52.18 -3.11
C GLN A 418 -73.32 51.90 -2.61
N LYS A 419 -74.22 51.54 -3.53
CA LYS A 419 -75.62 51.23 -3.23
C LYS A 419 -75.72 50.03 -2.28
N GLU A 420 -74.97 48.97 -2.57
CA GLU A 420 -74.95 47.75 -1.76
C GLU A 420 -74.34 48.01 -0.37
N TYR A 421 -73.23 48.76 -0.31
CA TYR A 421 -72.61 49.17 0.95
C TYR A 421 -73.56 50.00 1.83
N LYS A 422 -74.21 51.03 1.26
CA LYS A 422 -75.14 51.89 1.99
C LYS A 422 -76.37 51.12 2.49
N LYS A 423 -76.87 50.15 1.71
CA LYS A 423 -77.97 49.27 2.11
C LYS A 423 -77.61 48.52 3.40
N LEU A 424 -76.44 47.90 3.42
CA LEU A 424 -75.96 47.12 4.56
C LEU A 424 -75.56 47.99 5.76
N LYS A 425 -75.01 49.19 5.50
CA LYS A 425 -74.74 50.16 6.56
C LYS A 425 -76.02 50.61 7.26
N LYS A 426 -77.10 50.82 6.51
CA LYS A 426 -78.39 51.17 7.08
C LYS A 426 -78.92 50.05 7.98
N ASP A 427 -78.94 48.83 7.44
CA ASP A 427 -79.33 47.60 8.14
C ASP A 427 -78.63 47.47 9.51
N LYS A 428 -77.29 47.52 9.51
CA LYS A 428 -76.50 47.46 10.75
C LYS A 428 -76.72 48.60 11.73
N LEU A 429 -77.11 49.79 11.25
CA LEU A 429 -77.43 50.92 12.13
C LEU A 429 -78.84 50.84 12.71
N ASP A 430 -79.73 50.06 12.09
CA ASP A 430 -81.13 49.95 12.51
C ASP A 430 -81.24 49.11 13.81
N ASP A 431 -80.49 48.01 13.97
CA ASP A 431 -80.51 47.16 15.19
C ASP A 431 -79.14 46.66 15.70
N GLY A 432 -78.04 47.03 15.03
CA GLY A 432 -76.69 46.58 15.38
C GLY A 432 -76.24 45.29 14.70
N HIS A 433 -77.11 44.63 13.92
CA HIS A 433 -76.88 43.35 13.27
C HIS A 433 -76.99 43.43 11.74
N ILE A 434 -76.44 42.44 11.04
CA ILE A 434 -76.56 42.33 9.58
C ILE A 434 -77.54 41.21 9.22
N ASP A 435 -78.65 41.61 8.62
CA ASP A 435 -79.60 40.71 8.00
C ASP A 435 -79.05 40.19 6.66
N HIS A 436 -79.30 38.92 6.40
CA HIS A 436 -78.88 38.24 5.17
C HIS A 436 -77.36 38.33 4.89
N ALA A 437 -76.52 38.12 5.91
CA ALA A 437 -75.06 38.24 5.84
C ALA A 437 -74.36 37.35 4.78
N LEU A 438 -75.06 36.45 4.09
CA LEU A 438 -74.50 35.64 3.02
C LEU A 438 -74.09 36.52 1.82
N VAL A 439 -72.85 36.35 1.37
CA VAL A 439 -72.30 37.00 0.16
C VAL A 439 -72.21 36.01 -0.99
N GLY A 440 -71.77 34.79 -0.72
CA GLY A 440 -71.63 33.75 -1.74
C GLY A 440 -71.41 32.37 -1.16
N LYS A 441 -71.49 31.36 -2.04
CA LYS A 441 -71.27 29.96 -1.71
C LYS A 441 -70.29 29.35 -2.70
N LYS A 442 -69.38 28.50 -2.20
CA LYS A 442 -68.50 27.65 -3.00
C LYS A 442 -68.82 26.21 -2.64
N PRO A 443 -69.60 25.46 -3.45
CA PRO A 443 -69.84 24.05 -3.17
C PRO A 443 -68.53 23.24 -3.28
N ALA A 444 -68.57 21.99 -2.81
CA ALA A 444 -67.51 21.03 -3.09
C ALA A 444 -67.42 20.76 -4.61
N GLY A 445 -66.22 20.55 -5.13
CA GLY A 445 -65.99 20.33 -6.57
C GLY A 445 -65.83 21.62 -7.39
N GLN A 446 -65.78 22.79 -6.75
CA GLN A 446 -65.56 24.08 -7.41
C GLN A 446 -64.45 24.88 -6.74
N LEU A 447 -63.75 25.71 -7.53
CA LEU A 447 -62.73 26.64 -7.03
C LEU A 447 -63.28 28.04 -6.74
N GLY A 448 -64.31 28.46 -7.47
CA GLY A 448 -64.88 29.81 -7.40
C GLY A 448 -66.13 29.91 -6.54
N PHE A 449 -66.34 31.06 -5.91
CA PHE A 449 -67.61 31.38 -5.25
C PHE A 449 -68.67 31.78 -6.28
N THR A 450 -69.89 31.28 -6.09
CA THR A 450 -71.10 31.83 -6.70
C THR A 450 -71.65 32.89 -5.76
N TYR A 451 -71.69 34.14 -6.22
CA TYR A 451 -72.15 35.27 -5.41
C TYR A 451 -73.68 35.39 -5.44
N THR A 452 -74.27 35.57 -4.26
CA THR A 452 -75.71 35.81 -4.08
C THR A 452 -76.07 37.29 -4.07
N ARG A 453 -75.06 38.17 -4.08
CA ARG A 453 -75.19 39.63 -4.15
C ARG A 453 -74.18 40.21 -5.15
N PRO A 454 -74.42 41.42 -5.71
CA PRO A 454 -73.50 42.04 -6.66
C PRO A 454 -72.17 42.39 -6.00
N VAL A 455 -71.10 41.75 -6.45
CA VAL A 455 -69.71 42.07 -6.07
C VAL A 455 -68.98 42.67 -7.27
N GLN A 456 -67.95 43.46 -6.99
CA GLN A 456 -67.08 44.05 -8.00
C GLN A 456 -65.69 43.45 -7.90
N ASP A 457 -64.90 43.60 -8.96
CA ASP A 457 -63.49 43.21 -8.92
C ASP A 457 -62.71 44.07 -7.92
N GLY A 458 -62.00 43.42 -7.03
CA GLY A 458 -61.18 44.06 -6.00
C GLY A 458 -61.35 43.38 -4.64
N VAL A 459 -60.22 43.13 -3.99
CA VAL A 459 -60.15 42.56 -2.63
C VAL A 459 -59.08 43.31 -1.86
N ILE A 460 -59.35 43.62 -0.59
CA ILE A 460 -58.37 44.19 0.33
C ILE A 460 -58.15 43.25 1.51
N THR A 461 -56.94 43.24 2.05
CA THR A 461 -56.58 42.38 3.19
C THR A 461 -56.34 43.15 4.49
N GLU A 462 -56.36 44.48 4.44
CA GLU A 462 -56.16 45.39 5.58
C GLU A 462 -57.20 46.54 5.54
N TRP A 463 -57.64 47.08 6.68
CA TRP A 463 -58.72 48.11 6.77
C TRP A 463 -58.84 48.90 8.07
#